data_AF-A0A935LBH8-F1
#
_entry.id   AF-A0A935LBH8-F1
#
_cell.length_a   1.000
_cell.length_b   1.000
_cell.length_c   1.000
_cell.angle_alpha   90.00
_cell.angle_beta   90.00
_cell.angle_gamma   90.00
#
_symmetry.space_group_name_H-M   'P 1'
#
loop_
_entity.id
_entity.type
_entity.pdbx_description
1 polymer ?
#
loop_
_entity_poly.entity_id
_entity_poly.type
_entity_poly.pdbx_seq_one_letter_code
_entity_poly.pdbx_strand_id
1 'polypeptide(L)'
;MTELNPNPSPPHLPKSDKNLVWLDCEMTGLDPEVDRIIEIALVVTSPNLETRVEGPVLVVHQSDAQLDKMDSWNKNTHGKSGLIDKVKASSLTEEQAQEQVLAFLRQYVPANKVPLCGNSISQDRRFLVKYMPQLDAFFHYRNLDVSTLKELCKRWRPEVYAGLTKQRRHTALADVHESIDELEYYRTHFLKLT
;
A
#
# COMPACT_ATOMS: atom_id res chain seq x y z
N MET A 1 -10.98 -26.80 -32.53
CA MET A 1 -9.74 -26.08 -32.15
C MET A 1 -10.17 -24.66 -31.80
N THR A 2 -10.45 -24.41 -30.53
CA THR A 2 -10.80 -23.09 -30.01
C THR A 2 -9.50 -22.33 -29.75
N GLU A 3 -9.30 -21.24 -30.49
CA GLU A 3 -8.16 -20.35 -30.31
C GLU A 3 -8.18 -19.76 -28.90
N LEU A 4 -7.05 -19.90 -28.21
CA LEU A 4 -6.80 -19.26 -26.92
C LEU A 4 -6.69 -17.75 -27.17
N ASN A 5 -7.59 -16.97 -26.58
CA ASN A 5 -7.44 -15.52 -26.52
C ASN A 5 -6.05 -15.19 -25.92
N PRO A 6 -5.25 -14.31 -26.56
CA PRO A 6 -4.01 -13.87 -25.97
C PRO A 6 -4.32 -13.09 -24.70
N ASN A 7 -3.56 -13.37 -23.64
CA ASN A 7 -3.62 -12.62 -22.39
C ASN A 7 -3.74 -11.11 -22.67
N PRO A 8 -4.70 -10.39 -22.06
CA PRO A 8 -4.81 -8.96 -22.26
C PRO A 8 -3.46 -8.32 -21.92
N SER A 9 -2.94 -7.51 -22.84
CA SER A 9 -1.73 -6.75 -22.60
C SER A 9 -1.91 -5.94 -21.31
N PRO A 10 -0.88 -5.85 -20.45
CA PRO A 10 -1.01 -5.13 -19.19
C PRO A 10 -1.45 -3.69 -19.48
N PRO A 11 -2.31 -3.11 -18.63
CA PRO A 11 -2.84 -1.77 -18.83
C PRO A 11 -1.70 -0.77 -19.07
N HIS A 12 -1.72 -0.09 -20.22
CA HIS A 12 -0.70 0.89 -20.56
C HIS A 12 -0.89 2.17 -19.74
N LEU A 13 -0.03 2.38 -18.73
CA LEU A 13 0.03 3.60 -17.93
C LEU A 13 1.31 4.39 -18.27
N PRO A 14 1.25 5.51 -19.01
CA PRO A 14 2.44 6.30 -19.32
C PRO A 14 2.99 6.98 -18.07
N LYS A 15 4.30 7.20 -18.05
CA LYS A 15 4.98 7.95 -16.99
C LYS A 15 4.42 9.37 -16.88
N SER A 16 3.99 9.76 -15.68
CA SER A 16 3.36 11.07 -15.43
C SER A 16 3.53 11.50 -13.98
N ASP A 17 3.64 12.81 -13.73
CA ASP A 17 3.61 13.39 -12.38
C ASP A 17 2.20 13.49 -11.78
N LYS A 18 1.17 13.17 -12.58
CA LYS A 18 -0.23 13.08 -12.12
C LYS A 18 -0.64 11.68 -11.69
N ASN A 19 0.15 10.65 -12.00
CA ASN A 19 -0.12 9.31 -11.53
C ASN A 19 -0.02 9.25 -9.99
N LEU A 20 -0.75 8.32 -9.38
CA LEU A 20 -0.77 8.15 -7.93
C LEU A 20 -0.08 6.84 -7.56
N VAL A 21 0.69 6.85 -6.49
CA VAL A 21 1.37 5.67 -5.96
C VAL A 21 0.73 5.31 -4.63
N TRP A 22 0.15 4.12 -4.59
CA TRP A 22 -0.52 3.55 -3.45
C TRP A 22 0.36 2.49 -2.83
N LEU A 23 0.47 2.50 -1.51
CA LEU A 23 1.36 1.62 -0.77
C LEU A 23 0.71 1.20 0.53
N ASP A 24 0.98 -0.03 0.94
CA ASP A 24 0.66 -0.57 2.25
C ASP A 24 1.84 -1.40 2.74
N CYS A 25 2.18 -1.25 4.02
CA CYS A 25 3.16 -2.07 4.70
C CYS A 25 2.48 -2.89 5.80
N GLU A 26 2.92 -4.14 5.93
CA GLU A 26 2.71 -4.90 7.16
C GLU A 26 3.97 -4.78 8.03
N MET A 27 3.76 -4.63 9.34
CA MET A 27 4.84 -4.44 10.31
C MET A 27 4.71 -5.43 11.48
N THR A 28 5.80 -5.62 12.22
CA THR A 28 5.77 -6.39 13.47
C THR A 28 4.98 -5.68 14.59
N GLY A 29 4.70 -4.39 14.43
CA GLY A 29 3.97 -3.55 15.38
C GLY A 29 3.91 -2.10 14.91
N LEU A 30 3.66 -1.17 15.83
CA LEU A 30 3.36 0.24 15.51
C LEU A 30 4.49 1.23 15.83
N ASP A 31 5.56 0.79 16.48
CA ASP A 31 6.66 1.65 16.89
C ASP A 31 7.90 1.41 16.02
N PRO A 32 8.22 2.31 15.07
CA PRO A 32 9.39 2.17 14.23
C PRO A 32 10.70 2.04 15.02
N GLU A 33 10.78 2.45 16.28
CA GLU A 33 12.01 2.29 17.06
C GLU A 33 12.34 0.83 17.39
N VAL A 34 11.32 -0.04 17.44
CA VAL A 34 11.47 -1.45 17.82
C VAL A 34 10.90 -2.43 16.82
N ASP A 35 9.96 -1.99 15.99
CA ASP A 35 9.27 -2.79 14.99
C ASP A 35 9.88 -2.66 13.61
N ARG A 36 9.61 -3.64 12.74
CA ARG A 36 10.18 -3.74 11.40
C ARG A 36 9.12 -3.99 10.34
N ILE A 37 9.44 -3.60 9.10
CA ILE A 37 8.63 -3.92 7.92
C ILE A 37 8.79 -5.41 7.62
N ILE A 38 7.67 -6.09 7.35
CA ILE A 38 7.62 -7.53 7.02
C ILE A 38 6.92 -7.82 5.69
N GLU A 39 6.08 -6.92 5.19
CA GLU A 39 5.55 -6.97 3.83
C GLU A 39 5.41 -5.54 3.30
N ILE A 40 5.62 -5.35 1.99
CA ILE A 40 5.32 -4.10 1.29
C ILE A 40 4.66 -4.45 -0.05
N ALA A 41 3.55 -3.78 -0.35
CA ALA A 41 2.87 -3.88 -1.64
C ALA A 41 2.51 -2.49 -2.15
N LEU A 42 2.36 -2.39 -3.47
CA LEU A 42 2.07 -1.11 -4.10
C LEU A 42 1.34 -1.25 -5.43
N VAL A 43 0.57 -0.23 -5.76
CA VAL A 43 -0.18 -0.10 -7.02
C VAL A 43 0.02 1.34 -7.52
N VAL A 44 0.28 1.49 -8.82
CA VAL A 44 0.25 2.82 -9.46
C VAL A 44 -1.07 2.98 -10.19
N THR A 45 -1.75 4.09 -9.96
CA THR A 45 -2.98 4.40 -10.68
C THR A 45 -2.83 5.62 -11.59
N SER A 46 -3.67 5.67 -12.62
CA SER A 46 -3.98 6.93 -13.30
C SER A 46 -4.56 7.96 -12.33
N PRO A 47 -4.61 9.26 -12.68
CA PRO A 47 -5.17 10.31 -11.81
C PRO A 47 -6.66 10.11 -11.46
N ASN A 48 -7.39 9.31 -12.25
CA ASN A 48 -8.80 9.01 -12.07
C ASN A 48 -9.07 7.65 -11.43
N LEU A 49 -8.04 6.93 -10.96
CA LEU A 49 -8.13 5.63 -10.28
C LEU A 49 -8.52 4.43 -11.18
N GLU A 50 -8.82 4.68 -12.46
CA GLU A 50 -9.29 3.67 -13.43
C GLU A 50 -8.19 2.66 -13.80
N THR A 51 -7.11 3.12 -14.43
CA THR A 51 -5.96 2.27 -14.73
C THR A 51 -5.20 1.97 -13.45
N ARG A 52 -4.98 0.69 -13.15
CA ARG A 52 -4.20 0.22 -12.00
C ARG A 52 -3.10 -0.72 -12.50
N VAL A 53 -1.86 -0.45 -12.10
CA VAL A 53 -0.70 -1.30 -12.38
C VAL A 53 -0.15 -1.79 -11.05
N GLU A 54 -0.31 -3.08 -10.80
CA GLU A 54 0.24 -3.73 -9.60
C GLU A 54 1.77 -3.75 -9.67
N GLY A 55 2.39 -3.35 -8.58
CA GLY A 55 3.82 -3.48 -8.35
C GLY A 55 4.16 -4.80 -7.67
N PRO A 56 5.41 -4.97 -7.23
CA PRO A 56 5.81 -6.17 -6.51
C PRO A 56 5.15 -6.24 -5.12
N VAL A 57 4.81 -7.46 -4.69
CA VAL A 57 4.48 -7.77 -3.30
C VAL A 57 5.71 -8.43 -2.70
N LEU A 58 6.37 -7.74 -1.77
CA LEU A 58 7.67 -8.12 -1.25
C LEU A 58 7.57 -8.46 0.22
N VAL A 59 7.83 -9.72 0.55
CA VAL A 59 7.96 -10.17 1.94
C VAL A 59 9.39 -9.97 2.39
N VAL A 60 9.58 -9.16 3.43
CA VAL A 60 10.89 -8.76 3.93
C VAL A 60 11.28 -9.68 5.08
N HIS A 61 12.49 -10.24 5.03
CA HIS A 61 12.99 -11.11 6.07
C HIS A 61 13.19 -10.37 7.40
N GLN A 62 12.80 -11.01 8.50
CA GLN A 62 13.14 -10.61 9.87
C GLN A 62 13.52 -11.85 10.67
N SER A 63 14.39 -11.68 11.67
CA SER A 63 14.84 -12.79 12.52
C SER A 63 13.70 -13.32 13.41
N ASP A 64 13.80 -14.59 13.81
CA ASP A 64 12.86 -15.18 14.79
C ASP A 64 12.78 -14.34 16.07
N ALA A 65 13.92 -13.86 16.56
CA ALA A 65 13.99 -13.01 17.75
C ALA A 65 13.24 -11.67 17.58
N GLN A 66 13.11 -11.15 16.35
CA GLN A 66 12.29 -9.97 16.08
C GLN A 66 10.81 -10.33 16.05
N LEU A 67 10.46 -11.43 15.35
CA LEU A 67 9.08 -11.92 15.27
C LEU A 67 8.51 -12.31 16.64
N ASP A 68 9.35 -12.82 17.55
CA ASP A 68 8.96 -13.19 18.90
C ASP A 68 8.57 -11.99 19.78
N LYS A 69 9.01 -10.77 19.44
CA LYS A 69 8.64 -9.53 20.15
C LYS A 69 7.24 -9.02 19.80
N MET A 70 6.64 -9.50 18.71
CA MET A 70 5.29 -9.13 18.32
C MET A 70 4.30 -9.41 19.46
N ASP A 71 3.34 -8.51 19.63
CA ASP A 71 2.23 -8.74 20.55
C ASP A 71 1.31 -9.87 20.06
N SER A 72 0.33 -10.23 20.90
CA SER A 72 -0.61 -11.31 20.58
C SER A 72 -1.50 -11.01 19.37
N TRP A 73 -1.79 -9.73 19.11
CA TRP A 73 -2.61 -9.32 17.98
C TRP A 73 -1.85 -9.51 16.67
N ASN A 74 -0.62 -8.97 16.57
CA ASN A 74 0.24 -9.10 15.40
C ASN A 74 0.58 -10.56 15.11
N LYS A 75 0.92 -11.36 16.13
CA LYS A 75 1.16 -12.81 15.96
C LYS A 75 -0.05 -13.54 15.39
N ASN A 76 -1.25 -13.20 15.84
CA ASN A 76 -2.48 -13.84 15.37
C ASN A 76 -2.84 -13.41 13.94
N THR A 77 -2.78 -12.10 13.66
CA THR A 77 -3.07 -11.55 12.33
C THR A 77 -2.12 -12.10 11.29
N HIS A 78 -0.81 -11.96 11.51
CA HIS A 78 0.23 -12.41 10.57
C HIS A 78 0.37 -13.92 10.51
N GLY A 79 0.03 -14.62 11.59
CA GLY A 79 -0.04 -16.08 11.59
C GLY A 79 -1.19 -16.61 10.73
N LYS A 80 -2.38 -16.00 10.83
CA LYS A 80 -3.57 -16.40 10.05
C LYS A 80 -3.40 -16.14 8.55
N SER A 81 -2.72 -15.08 8.16
CA SER A 81 -2.42 -14.79 6.75
C SER A 81 -1.28 -15.66 6.19
N GLY A 82 -0.56 -16.39 7.06
CA GLY A 82 0.65 -17.13 6.71
C GLY A 82 1.86 -16.23 6.47
N LEU A 83 1.78 -14.94 6.79
CA LEU A 83 2.86 -13.98 6.56
C LEU A 83 4.09 -14.30 7.42
N ILE A 84 3.91 -14.75 8.66
CA ILE A 84 5.04 -15.12 9.55
C ILE A 84 5.94 -16.17 8.88
N ASP A 85 5.34 -17.23 8.31
CA ASP A 85 6.10 -18.30 7.66
C ASP A 85 6.81 -17.80 6.39
N LYS A 86 6.16 -16.92 5.62
CA LYS A 86 6.78 -16.28 4.46
C LYS A 86 7.97 -15.39 4.86
N VAL A 87 7.86 -14.66 5.97
CA VAL A 87 8.94 -13.79 6.49
C VAL A 87 10.15 -14.64 6.91
N LYS A 88 9.91 -15.75 7.61
CA LYS A 88 10.98 -16.69 8.00
C LYS A 88 11.66 -17.33 6.78
N ALA A 89 10.89 -17.63 5.73
CA ALA A 89 11.40 -18.22 4.50
C ALA A 89 12.05 -17.20 3.55
N SER A 90 11.72 -15.92 3.67
CA SER A 90 12.29 -14.86 2.84
C SER A 90 13.77 -14.67 3.11
N SER A 91 14.53 -14.32 2.07
CA SER A 91 15.92 -13.87 2.16
C SER A 91 16.07 -12.39 1.78
N LEU A 92 14.97 -11.70 1.52
CA LEU A 92 14.97 -10.32 1.03
C LEU A 92 15.21 -9.34 2.18
N THR A 93 16.24 -8.50 2.06
CA THR A 93 16.48 -7.41 3.03
C THR A 93 15.61 -6.18 2.73
N GLU A 94 15.50 -5.27 3.70
CA GLU A 94 14.79 -4.00 3.52
C GLU A 94 15.40 -3.17 2.39
N GLU A 95 16.74 -3.14 2.26
CA GLU A 95 17.43 -2.43 1.19
C GLU A 95 17.14 -3.03 -0.19
N GLN A 96 17.15 -4.36 -0.31
CA GLN A 96 16.83 -5.03 -1.56
C GLN A 96 15.36 -4.84 -1.95
N ALA A 97 14.46 -4.86 -0.97
CA ALA A 97 13.05 -4.56 -1.20
C ALA A 97 12.88 -3.11 -1.70
N GLN A 98 13.52 -2.16 -1.04
CA GLN A 98 13.53 -0.74 -1.41
C GLN A 98 14.00 -0.55 -2.86
N GLU A 99 15.09 -1.20 -3.27
CA GLU A 99 15.63 -1.10 -4.63
C GLU A 99 14.64 -1.62 -5.69
N GLN A 100 13.98 -2.75 -5.41
CA GLN A 100 12.96 -3.32 -6.31
C GLN A 100 11.76 -2.40 -6.45
N VAL A 101 11.27 -1.82 -5.35
CA VAL A 101 10.18 -0.83 -5.38
C VAL A 101 10.59 0.39 -6.21
N LEU A 102 11.78 0.96 -5.97
CA LEU A 102 12.28 2.10 -6.73
C LEU A 102 12.42 1.81 -8.23
N ALA A 103 12.89 0.61 -8.59
CA ALA A 103 13.01 0.19 -9.98
C ALA A 103 11.65 0.12 -10.69
N PHE A 104 10.62 -0.34 -9.99
CA PHE A 104 9.25 -0.32 -10.49
C PHE A 104 8.71 1.11 -10.62
N LEU A 105 8.80 1.93 -9.58
CA LEU A 105 8.22 3.29 -9.56
C LEU A 105 8.81 4.21 -10.64
N ARG A 106 10.11 4.08 -10.95
CA ARG A 106 10.79 4.89 -11.97
C ARG A 106 10.17 4.76 -13.37
N GLN A 107 9.43 3.68 -13.64
CA GLN A 107 8.74 3.44 -14.90
C GLN A 107 7.48 4.32 -15.04
N TYR A 108 6.82 4.65 -13.94
CA TYR A 108 5.48 5.26 -13.96
C TYR A 108 5.41 6.68 -13.40
N VAL A 109 6.37 7.09 -12.56
CA VAL A 109 6.35 8.41 -11.92
C VAL A 109 7.76 9.05 -11.89
N PRO A 110 7.87 10.38 -11.99
CA PRO A 110 9.11 11.09 -11.70
C PRO A 110 9.37 11.17 -10.19
N ALA A 111 10.65 11.17 -9.81
CA ALA A 111 11.07 11.30 -8.41
C ALA A 111 10.66 12.66 -7.82
N ASN A 112 10.28 12.67 -6.54
CA ASN A 112 9.93 13.84 -5.74
C ASN A 112 8.81 14.72 -6.34
N LYS A 113 7.83 14.09 -7.00
CA LYS A 113 6.67 14.79 -7.57
C LYS A 113 5.33 14.29 -7.04
N VAL A 114 5.21 12.99 -6.80
CA VAL A 114 3.95 12.34 -6.44
C VAL A 114 3.84 12.14 -4.92
N PRO A 115 2.67 12.38 -4.30
CA PRO A 115 2.47 12.10 -2.88
C PRO A 115 2.40 10.59 -2.62
N LEU A 116 2.62 10.20 -1.37
CA LEU A 116 2.36 8.83 -0.92
C LEU A 116 0.86 8.66 -0.62
N CYS A 117 0.21 7.65 -1.20
CA CYS A 117 -1.23 7.42 -1.09
C CYS A 117 -1.54 6.14 -0.31
N GLY A 118 -2.61 6.15 0.49
CA GLY A 118 -3.12 4.96 1.19
C GLY A 118 -4.07 5.30 2.34
N ASN A 119 -4.40 4.31 3.16
CA ASN A 119 -5.16 4.50 4.40
C ASN A 119 -4.22 4.67 5.60
N SER A 120 -4.41 5.72 6.41
CA SER A 120 -3.56 5.97 7.59
C SER A 120 -2.07 6.04 7.24
N ILE A 121 -1.77 6.42 6.00
CA ILE A 121 -0.47 6.25 5.32
C ILE A 121 0.71 6.94 6.01
N SER A 122 0.41 7.87 6.92
CA SER A 122 1.41 8.44 7.82
C SER A 122 2.13 7.39 8.67
N GLN A 123 1.46 6.29 9.03
CA GLN A 123 2.03 5.20 9.82
C GLN A 123 3.08 4.45 8.99
N ASP A 124 2.76 4.05 7.77
CA ASP A 124 3.71 3.42 6.83
C ASP A 124 4.89 4.35 6.56
N ARG A 125 4.62 5.64 6.34
CA ARG A 125 5.66 6.63 6.09
C ARG A 125 6.68 6.73 7.23
N ARG A 126 6.27 6.57 8.49
CA ARG A 126 7.22 6.54 9.64
C ARG A 126 8.22 5.39 9.52
N PHE A 127 7.78 4.23 9.04
CA PHE A 127 8.67 3.09 8.80
C PHE A 127 9.55 3.33 7.57
N LEU A 128 9.01 3.88 6.48
CA LEU A 128 9.80 4.20 5.29
C LEU A 128 10.92 5.20 5.60
N VAL A 129 10.66 6.25 6.38
CA VAL A 129 11.67 7.22 6.80
C VAL A 129 12.86 6.55 7.49
N LYS A 130 12.62 5.52 8.31
CA LYS A 130 13.65 4.86 9.10
C LYS A 130 14.34 3.71 8.36
N TYR A 131 13.58 2.88 7.65
CA TYR A 131 14.03 1.60 7.10
C TYR A 131 14.15 1.59 5.58
N MET A 132 13.47 2.51 4.89
CA MET A 132 13.55 2.66 3.43
C MET A 132 13.70 4.15 3.02
N PRO A 133 14.75 4.86 3.51
CA PRO A 133 14.86 6.31 3.38
C PRO A 133 15.00 6.79 1.93
N GLN A 134 15.56 5.97 1.02
CA GLN A 134 15.63 6.34 -0.40
C GLN A 134 14.26 6.26 -1.07
N LEU A 135 13.40 5.34 -0.61
CA LEU A 135 12.02 5.25 -1.08
C LEU A 135 11.18 6.42 -0.53
N ASP A 136 11.30 6.78 0.75
CA ASP A 136 10.62 7.98 1.28
C ASP A 136 11.05 9.26 0.51
N ALA A 137 12.35 9.42 0.27
CA ALA A 137 12.89 10.56 -0.48
C ALA A 137 12.46 10.57 -1.97
N PHE A 138 12.00 9.45 -2.51
CA PHE A 138 11.47 9.38 -3.86
C PHE A 138 10.05 9.96 -3.96
N PHE A 139 9.29 10.01 -2.85
CA PHE A 139 7.98 10.64 -2.79
C PHE A 139 8.08 12.13 -2.51
N HIS A 140 7.06 12.88 -2.91
CA HIS A 140 6.83 14.23 -2.41
C HIS A 140 6.47 14.19 -0.91
N TYR A 141 6.71 15.29 -0.18
CA TYR A 141 6.45 15.35 1.28
C TYR A 141 4.97 15.23 1.67
N ARG A 142 4.06 15.38 0.70
CA ARG A 142 2.61 15.29 0.94
C ARG A 142 2.16 13.83 0.99
N ASN A 143 1.11 13.61 1.77
CA ASN A 143 0.35 12.36 1.78
C ASN A 143 -1.03 12.62 1.16
N LEU A 144 -1.54 11.62 0.44
CA LEU A 144 -2.96 11.50 0.10
C LEU A 144 -3.53 10.40 1.00
N ASP A 145 -4.08 10.82 2.14
CA ASP A 145 -4.57 9.89 3.16
C ASP A 145 -6.10 9.73 3.08
N VAL A 146 -6.54 8.57 2.60
CA VAL A 146 -7.96 8.25 2.43
C VAL A 146 -8.69 8.21 3.78
N SER A 147 -8.00 7.89 4.88
CA SER A 147 -8.59 7.89 6.23
C SER A 147 -9.06 9.29 6.65
N THR A 148 -8.49 10.35 6.08
CA THR A 148 -8.99 11.73 6.27
C THR A 148 -10.43 11.84 5.80
N LEU A 149 -10.72 11.38 4.57
CA LEU A 149 -12.08 11.42 4.03
C LEU A 149 -13.02 10.52 4.82
N LYS A 150 -12.55 9.37 5.29
CA LYS A 150 -13.33 8.47 6.15
C LYS A 150 -13.79 9.14 7.43
N GLU A 151 -12.87 9.80 8.14
CA GLU A 151 -13.18 10.48 9.40
C GLU A 151 -14.12 11.70 9.17
N LEU A 152 -13.95 12.42 8.07
CA LEU A 152 -14.86 13.51 7.69
C LEU A 152 -16.26 12.97 7.32
N CYS A 153 -16.33 11.93 6.49
CA CYS A 153 -17.57 11.31 6.05
C CYS A 153 -18.37 10.76 7.23
N LYS A 154 -17.71 10.06 8.16
CA LYS A 154 -18.33 9.57 9.40
C LYS A 154 -19.03 10.66 10.22
N ARG A 155 -18.50 11.90 10.21
CA ARG A 155 -19.04 13.02 10.98
C ARG A 155 -20.06 13.85 10.21
N TRP A 156 -19.84 14.05 8.91
CA TRP A 156 -20.62 14.99 8.11
C TRP A 156 -21.71 14.34 7.27
N ARG A 157 -21.52 13.07 6.88
CA ARG A 157 -22.41 12.30 6.01
C ARG A 157 -22.47 10.83 6.49
N PRO A 158 -22.90 10.56 7.74
CA PRO A 158 -22.86 9.22 8.34
C PRO A 158 -23.62 8.16 7.54
N GLU A 159 -24.64 8.56 6.77
CA GLU A 159 -25.38 7.69 5.87
C GLU A 159 -24.55 7.21 4.67
N VAL A 160 -23.63 8.05 4.18
CA VAL A 160 -22.66 7.66 3.14
C VAL A 160 -21.60 6.75 3.76
N TYR A 161 -21.11 7.07 4.96
CA TYR A 161 -20.16 6.22 5.67
C TYR A 161 -20.71 4.79 5.89
N ALA A 162 -22.00 4.66 6.22
CA ALA A 162 -22.65 3.36 6.44
C ALA A 162 -22.74 2.49 5.17
N GLY A 163 -22.62 3.07 3.98
CA GLY A 163 -22.65 2.34 2.71
C GLY A 163 -21.31 1.69 2.33
N LEU A 164 -20.22 2.04 3.01
CA LEU A 164 -18.90 1.48 2.73
C LEU A 164 -18.76 0.06 3.31
N THR A 165 -18.47 -0.93 2.46
CA THR A 165 -18.18 -2.30 2.88
C THR A 165 -16.72 -2.63 2.59
N LYS A 166 -15.94 -2.95 3.63
CA LYS A 166 -14.55 -3.43 3.50
C LYS A 166 -14.48 -4.95 3.59
N GLN A 167 -13.64 -5.58 2.78
CA GLN A 167 -13.48 -7.04 2.78
C GLN A 167 -12.49 -7.51 3.86
N ARG A 168 -11.57 -6.63 4.29
CA ARG A 168 -10.60 -6.84 5.39
C ARG A 168 -9.79 -8.13 5.22
N ARG A 169 -9.14 -8.27 4.06
CA ARG A 169 -8.35 -9.47 3.75
C ARG A 169 -6.96 -9.48 4.42
N HIS A 170 -6.48 -8.34 4.95
CA HIS A 170 -5.26 -8.25 5.76
C HIS A 170 -4.02 -8.83 5.06
N THR A 171 -3.85 -8.48 3.80
CA THR A 171 -2.60 -8.67 3.05
C THR A 171 -2.29 -7.35 2.37
N ALA A 172 -1.03 -6.95 2.30
CA ALA A 172 -0.67 -5.60 1.86
C ALA A 172 -1.30 -5.21 0.50
N LEU A 173 -1.26 -6.08 -0.51
CA LEU A 173 -1.83 -5.78 -1.83
C LEU A 173 -3.36 -5.63 -1.80
N ALA A 174 -4.04 -6.44 -1.01
CA ALA A 174 -5.49 -6.34 -0.88
C ALA A 174 -5.89 -5.02 -0.19
N ASP A 175 -5.13 -4.61 0.82
CA ASP A 175 -5.39 -3.38 1.58
C ASP A 175 -5.05 -2.13 0.73
N VAL A 176 -4.06 -2.21 -0.17
CA VAL A 176 -3.85 -1.20 -1.24
C VAL A 176 -5.07 -1.07 -2.14
N HIS A 177 -5.60 -2.19 -2.66
CA HIS A 177 -6.79 -2.15 -3.53
C HIS A 177 -8.03 -1.64 -2.79
N GLU A 178 -8.24 -2.05 -1.53
CA GLU A 178 -9.33 -1.52 -0.70
C GLU A 178 -9.19 -0.01 -0.47
N SER A 179 -7.97 0.51 -0.33
CA SER A 179 -7.72 1.95 -0.21
C SER A 179 -8.11 2.71 -1.48
N ILE A 180 -7.80 2.15 -2.66
CA ILE A 180 -8.17 2.75 -3.96
C ILE A 180 -9.70 2.73 -4.12
N ASP A 181 -10.34 1.58 -3.85
CA ASP A 181 -11.79 1.42 -3.94
C ASP A 181 -12.52 2.35 -2.95
N GLU A 182 -11.99 2.54 -1.74
CA GLU A 182 -12.54 3.48 -0.75
C GLU A 182 -12.43 4.93 -1.24
N LEU A 183 -11.32 5.34 -1.87
CA LEU A 183 -11.24 6.69 -2.45
C LEU A 183 -12.20 6.86 -3.63
N GLU A 184 -12.35 5.84 -4.48
CA GLU A 184 -13.32 5.83 -5.59
C GLU A 184 -14.77 5.97 -5.08
N TYR A 185 -15.09 5.30 -3.97
CA TYR A 185 -16.37 5.45 -3.28
C TYR A 185 -16.57 6.89 -2.80
N TYR A 186 -15.60 7.48 -2.11
CA TYR A 186 -15.72 8.87 -1.66
C TYR A 186 -15.77 9.87 -2.80
N ARG A 187 -15.05 9.61 -3.90
CA ARG A 187 -15.11 10.41 -5.13
C ARG A 187 -16.53 10.47 -5.70
N THR A 188 -17.27 9.36 -5.62
CA THR A 188 -18.63 9.23 -6.16
C THR A 188 -19.71 9.75 -5.21
N HIS A 189 -19.58 9.49 -3.91
CA HIS A 189 -20.68 9.66 -2.96
C HIS A 189 -20.49 10.79 -1.95
N PHE A 190 -19.27 11.29 -1.77
CA PHE A 190 -18.95 12.26 -0.72
C PHE A 190 -18.36 13.57 -1.25
N LEU A 191 -17.52 13.51 -2.28
CA LEU A 191 -16.93 14.69 -2.90
C LEU A 191 -17.85 15.28 -3.97
N LYS A 192 -18.05 16.60 -3.94
CA LYS A 192 -18.76 17.29 -5.02
C LYS A 192 -17.78 17.62 -6.15
N LEU A 193 -17.77 16.76 -7.16
CA LEU A 193 -17.05 16.98 -8.41
C LEU A 193 -18.07 17.45 -9.44
N THR A 194 -18.22 18.77 -9.56
CA THR A 194 -19.22 19.49 -10.39
C THR A 194 -20.69 19.24 -10.04
#